data_AF-A0A4R6CVP0-F1
#
_entry.id   AF-A0A4R6CVP0-F1
#
_cell.length_a   1.000
_cell.length_b   1.000
_cell.length_c   1.000
_cell.angle_alpha   90.00
_cell.angle_beta   90.00
_cell.angle_gamma   90.00
#
_symmetry.space_group_name_H-M   'P 1'
#
loop_
_entity.id
_entity.type
_entity.pdbx_description
1 polymer ?
#
loop_
_entity_poly.entity_id
_entity_poly.type
_entity_poly.pdbx_seq_one_letter_code
_entity_poly.pdbx_strand_id
1 'polypeptide(L)'
;MIMMKKNKIALISAAALIAVTPLTVWTTQPNEVQAAGTSIRKTIMHTAIGYDTNGRNSGIKLYPYKVINVDQIPVRINDQQYYKVTGKYLYIKPTNIDGVTRKITHNTYIYSSSTKRTFFNGRRKLNKGETITTYGSSYKFKDGKSYFRIGGPSKQYVKAANLSSVIKSNTASGSTDVNRHYAKETIVTVHVRSTYKKTAPIFTFDENTTAENKAVIVKRVPNGTKFTVDRLEYGKRADMVAAKIASFNGNQAIYHIKGTNNWIYSIDVDPEKQLLEQYYNK
;
A
#
# COMPACT_ATOMS: atom_id res chain seq x y z
N MET A 1 0.13 15.29 74.33
CA MET A 1 -1.08 15.30 73.50
C MET A 1 -0.66 15.30 72.04
N ILE A 2 -1.13 14.30 71.29
CA ILE A 2 -0.68 13.84 69.97
C ILE A 2 -1.59 14.44 68.87
N MET A 3 -0.97 14.78 67.72
CA MET A 3 -1.53 14.87 66.34
C MET A 3 -2.63 15.93 66.05
N MET A 4 -2.84 16.41 64.81
CA MET A 4 -2.35 16.04 63.47
C MET A 4 -2.57 17.21 62.49
N LYS A 5 -1.62 17.41 61.57
CA LYS A 5 -1.68 18.37 60.47
C LYS A 5 -2.20 17.66 59.21
N LYS A 6 -3.06 18.34 58.44
CA LYS A 6 -3.78 17.82 57.27
C LYS A 6 -2.84 17.43 56.13
N ASN A 7 -2.96 16.20 55.63
CA ASN A 7 -2.28 15.71 54.42
C ASN A 7 -3.11 16.00 53.16
N LYS A 8 -2.54 16.75 52.21
CA LYS A 8 -2.93 16.73 50.79
C LYS A 8 -1.86 15.93 50.05
N ILE A 9 -2.22 14.77 49.53
CA ILE A 9 -1.35 13.96 48.67
C ILE A 9 -1.64 14.37 47.22
N ALA A 10 -0.71 15.11 46.62
CA ALA A 10 -0.61 15.25 45.17
C ALA A 10 0.32 14.12 44.69
N LEU A 11 -0.24 13.18 43.91
CA LEU A 11 0.54 12.09 43.31
C LEU A 11 1.10 12.59 41.98
N ILE A 12 2.37 12.98 41.98
CA ILE A 12 3.15 13.24 40.76
C ILE A 12 3.78 11.91 40.36
N SER A 13 3.19 11.21 39.40
CA SER A 13 3.79 10.02 38.81
C SER A 13 4.80 10.46 37.75
N ALA A 14 6.06 10.60 38.14
CA ALA A 14 7.20 10.74 37.25
C ALA A 14 7.46 9.40 36.56
N ALA A 15 7.27 9.33 35.24
CA ALA A 15 7.78 8.23 34.43
C ALA A 15 9.26 8.49 34.14
N ALA A 16 10.13 7.70 34.77
CA ALA A 16 11.58 7.79 34.64
C ALA A 16 12.05 7.51 33.20
N LEU A 17 12.85 8.41 32.65
CA LEU A 17 13.67 8.16 31.46
C LEU A 17 14.82 7.22 31.86
N ILE A 18 14.83 5.99 31.35
CA ILE A 18 16.02 5.14 31.42
C ILE A 18 16.94 5.53 30.26
N ALA A 19 18.02 6.27 30.56
CA ALA A 19 19.12 6.48 29.64
C ALA A 19 20.04 5.24 29.68
N VAL A 20 19.95 4.38 28.68
CA VAL A 20 20.90 3.28 28.47
C VAL A 20 22.04 3.80 27.62
N THR A 21 23.25 3.82 28.16
CA THR A 21 24.47 4.06 27.38
C THR A 21 24.81 2.80 26.58
N PRO A 22 25.03 2.87 25.25
CA PRO A 22 25.46 1.70 24.50
C PRO A 22 26.97 1.47 24.66
N LEU A 23 27.33 0.30 25.19
CA LEU A 23 28.65 -0.30 24.99
C LEU A 23 28.76 -0.73 23.52
N THR A 24 29.73 -0.18 22.80
CA THR A 24 30.00 -0.52 21.40
C THR A 24 30.58 -1.92 21.29
N VAL A 25 29.75 -2.90 20.92
CA VAL A 25 30.19 -4.20 20.43
C VAL A 25 30.23 -4.12 18.91
N TRP A 26 31.42 -4.32 18.33
CA TRP A 26 31.60 -4.43 16.89
C TRP A 26 31.16 -5.82 16.46
N THR A 27 29.87 -5.99 16.18
CA THR A 27 29.38 -7.11 15.38
C THR A 27 29.18 -6.62 13.96
N THR A 28 29.87 -7.23 13.00
CA THR A 28 29.58 -7.09 11.58
C THR A 28 28.19 -7.65 11.29
N GLN A 29 27.16 -6.82 11.44
CA GLN A 29 25.85 -7.12 10.89
C GLN A 29 25.96 -7.04 9.36
N PRO A 30 25.45 -8.04 8.61
CA PRO A 30 25.17 -7.81 7.21
C PRO A 30 24.15 -6.67 7.15
N ASN A 31 24.53 -5.55 6.53
CA ASN A 31 23.58 -4.52 6.14
C ASN A 31 22.53 -5.20 5.25
N GLU A 32 21.37 -5.54 5.79
CA GLU A 32 20.17 -5.67 4.98
C GLU A 32 19.89 -4.29 4.43
N VAL A 33 20.38 -4.07 3.22
CA VAL A 33 20.12 -2.88 2.43
C VAL A 33 18.60 -2.78 2.34
N GLN A 34 18.01 -1.79 3.02
CA GLN A 34 16.67 -1.32 2.71
C GLN A 34 16.68 -1.02 1.22
N ALA A 35 16.14 -1.94 0.42
CA ALA A 35 16.07 -1.78 -1.01
C ALA A 35 15.31 -0.48 -1.26
N ALA A 36 16.02 0.54 -1.77
CA ALA A 36 15.39 1.64 -2.46
C ALA A 36 14.65 1.01 -3.64
N GLY A 37 13.39 0.63 -3.42
CA GLY A 37 12.62 -0.19 -4.34
C GLY A 37 12.54 0.53 -5.67
N THR A 38 13.22 0.00 -6.68
CA THR A 38 13.15 0.55 -8.04
C THR A 38 11.69 0.54 -8.46
N SER A 39 11.18 1.70 -8.84
CA SER A 39 9.79 1.85 -9.27
C SER A 39 9.71 1.75 -10.79
N ILE A 40 8.77 0.97 -11.30
CA ILE A 40 8.51 0.82 -12.73
C ILE A 40 7.11 1.33 -13.09
N ARG A 41 7.00 1.91 -14.29
CA ARG A 41 5.72 2.39 -14.82
C ARG A 41 4.96 1.23 -15.46
N LYS A 42 3.71 1.02 -15.06
CA LYS A 42 2.80 0.04 -15.68
C LYS A 42 1.46 0.66 -16.01
N THR A 43 0.88 0.24 -17.13
CA THR A 43 -0.47 0.64 -17.53
C THR A 43 -1.48 -0.37 -17.00
N ILE A 44 -2.50 0.11 -16.31
CA ILE A 44 -3.64 -0.72 -15.90
C ILE A 44 -4.41 -1.11 -17.15
N MET A 45 -4.53 -2.39 -17.45
CA MET A 45 -5.21 -2.86 -18.66
C MET A 45 -6.67 -3.24 -18.39
N HIS A 46 -7.02 -3.60 -17.16
CA HIS A 46 -8.38 -3.93 -16.72
C HIS A 46 -8.72 -3.19 -15.43
N THR A 47 -9.97 -2.76 -15.24
CA THR A 47 -10.41 -2.17 -13.97
C THR A 47 -10.04 -3.10 -12.82
N ALA A 48 -9.15 -2.63 -11.95
CA ALA A 48 -8.65 -3.40 -10.84
C ALA A 48 -9.27 -2.93 -9.54
N ILE A 49 -9.45 -3.87 -8.63
CA ILE A 49 -9.66 -3.60 -7.22
C ILE A 49 -8.27 -3.49 -6.58
N GLY A 50 -8.09 -2.46 -5.76
CA GLY A 50 -6.93 -2.33 -4.90
C GLY A 50 -7.07 -3.22 -3.67
N TYR A 51 -5.94 -3.72 -3.19
CA TYR A 51 -5.85 -4.57 -2.01
C TYR A 51 -5.02 -3.90 -0.93
N ASP A 52 -5.33 -4.19 0.33
CA ASP A 52 -4.51 -3.80 1.46
C ASP A 52 -3.33 -4.76 1.64
N THR A 53 -2.53 -4.53 2.68
CA THR A 53 -1.40 -5.37 3.01
C THR A 53 -1.76 -6.78 3.40
N ASN A 54 -2.96 -7.06 3.85
CA ASN A 54 -3.41 -8.41 4.17
C ASN A 54 -4.06 -9.10 2.96
N GLY A 55 -4.03 -8.48 1.78
CA GLY A 55 -4.64 -9.01 0.57
C GLY A 55 -6.17 -8.91 0.59
N ARG A 56 -6.73 -8.08 1.47
CA ARG A 56 -8.18 -7.80 1.52
C ARG A 56 -8.51 -6.66 0.57
N ASN A 57 -9.73 -6.65 0.06
CA ASN A 57 -10.24 -5.61 -0.83
C ASN A 57 -10.27 -4.25 -0.10
N SER A 58 -9.55 -3.25 -0.61
CA SER A 58 -9.52 -1.90 -0.01
C SER A 58 -10.69 -1.01 -0.43
N GLY A 59 -11.56 -1.47 -1.33
CA GLY A 59 -12.65 -0.69 -1.94
C GLY A 59 -12.18 0.30 -3.02
N ILE A 60 -10.88 0.55 -3.11
CA ILE A 60 -10.30 1.48 -4.09
C ILE A 60 -10.32 0.85 -5.47
N LYS A 61 -10.89 1.55 -6.45
CA LYS A 61 -10.89 1.15 -7.86
C LYS A 61 -9.77 1.83 -8.63
N LEU A 62 -9.02 1.03 -9.38
CA LEU A 62 -7.95 1.48 -10.27
C LEU A 62 -8.44 1.29 -11.71
N TYR A 63 -8.71 2.40 -12.39
CA TYR A 63 -9.33 2.40 -13.71
C TYR A 63 -8.35 2.05 -14.83
N PRO A 64 -8.82 1.40 -15.90
CA PRO A 64 -7.98 1.00 -17.01
C PRO A 64 -7.44 2.20 -17.78
N TYR A 65 -6.32 1.96 -18.46
CA TYR A 65 -5.55 2.89 -19.29
C TYR A 65 -4.92 4.05 -18.52
N LYS A 66 -4.95 3.98 -17.18
CA LYS A 66 -4.13 4.84 -16.32
C LYS A 66 -2.76 4.19 -16.11
N VAL A 67 -1.73 5.02 -16.10
CA VAL A 67 -0.36 4.60 -15.78
C VAL A 67 -0.16 4.79 -14.28
N ILE A 68 0.38 3.75 -13.64
CA ILE A 68 0.76 3.76 -12.23
C ILE A 68 2.24 3.40 -12.10
N ASN A 69 2.83 3.88 -11.02
CA ASN A 69 4.13 3.44 -10.57
C ASN A 69 3.93 2.26 -9.62
N VAL A 70 4.66 1.17 -9.83
CA VAL A 70 4.68 0.02 -8.92
C VAL A 70 6.11 -0.36 -8.60
N ASP A 71 6.30 -0.99 -7.45
CA ASP A 71 7.59 -1.59 -7.09
C ASP A 71 7.95 -2.65 -8.15
N GLN A 72 9.23 -2.72 -8.56
CA GLN A 72 9.67 -3.61 -9.63
C GLN A 72 9.43 -5.09 -9.32
N ILE A 73 9.59 -5.46 -8.05
CA ILE A 73 9.51 -6.82 -7.54
C ILE A 73 8.10 -7.03 -6.96
N PRO A 74 7.26 -7.90 -7.55
CA PRO A 74 5.97 -8.26 -6.96
C PRO A 74 6.15 -8.98 -5.63
N VAL A 75 5.14 -8.87 -4.76
CA VAL A 75 5.08 -9.51 -3.45
C VAL A 75 4.02 -10.60 -3.43
N ARG A 76 4.21 -11.62 -2.59
CA ARG A 76 3.19 -12.63 -2.32
C ARG A 76 2.40 -12.29 -1.05
N ILE A 77 1.07 -12.32 -1.14
CA ILE A 77 0.14 -12.12 -0.02
C ILE A 77 -0.94 -13.21 -0.12
N ASN A 78 -1.04 -14.08 0.89
CA ASN A 78 -1.97 -15.22 0.91
C ASN A 78 -1.91 -16.04 -0.39
N ASP A 79 -0.70 -16.45 -0.78
CA ASP A 79 -0.43 -17.20 -2.01
C ASP A 79 -0.74 -16.54 -3.35
N GLN A 80 -1.05 -15.25 -3.34
CA GLN A 80 -1.31 -14.48 -4.56
C GLN A 80 -0.26 -13.41 -4.74
N GLN A 81 0.16 -13.20 -5.99
CA GLN A 81 1.09 -12.13 -6.32
C GLN A 81 0.37 -10.79 -6.44
N TYR A 82 1.07 -9.74 -6.00
CA TYR A 82 0.63 -8.36 -6.09
C TYR A 82 1.81 -7.45 -6.42
N TYR A 83 1.54 -6.41 -7.18
CA TYR A 83 2.41 -5.26 -7.23
C TYR A 83 1.99 -4.26 -6.15
N LYS A 84 2.94 -3.75 -5.37
CA LYS A 84 2.69 -2.59 -4.52
C LYS A 84 2.73 -1.33 -5.39
N VAL A 85 1.71 -0.49 -5.29
CA VAL A 85 1.69 0.82 -5.95
C VAL A 85 2.68 1.73 -5.23
N THR A 86 3.68 2.25 -5.95
CA THR A 86 4.78 3.03 -5.36
C THR A 86 4.22 4.22 -4.59
N GLY A 87 4.70 4.40 -3.35
CA GLY A 87 4.24 5.49 -2.49
C GLY A 87 2.76 5.38 -2.06
N LYS A 88 2.15 4.20 -2.24
CA LYS A 88 0.83 3.86 -1.68
C LYS A 88 0.87 2.49 -1.00
N TYR A 89 0.08 2.31 0.06
CA TYR A 89 -0.18 0.99 0.64
C TYR A 89 -1.37 0.33 -0.05
N LEU A 90 -1.27 0.29 -1.37
CA LEU A 90 -2.28 -0.25 -2.26
C LEU A 90 -1.61 -1.29 -3.15
N TYR A 91 -2.22 -2.46 -3.21
CA TYR A 91 -1.71 -3.59 -3.96
C TYR A 91 -2.62 -3.86 -5.14
N ILE A 92 -2.03 -4.20 -6.29
CA ILE A 92 -2.76 -4.50 -7.53
C ILE A 92 -2.35 -5.89 -8.02
N LYS A 93 -3.35 -6.71 -8.39
CA LYS A 93 -3.09 -8.01 -8.99
C LYS A 93 -2.40 -7.86 -10.35
N PRO A 94 -1.30 -8.59 -10.61
CA PRO A 94 -0.56 -8.49 -11.86
C PRO A 94 -1.38 -8.85 -13.10
N THR A 95 -2.41 -9.69 -12.95
CA THR A 95 -3.33 -10.04 -14.03
C THR A 95 -4.04 -8.81 -14.63
N ASN A 96 -4.16 -7.69 -13.91
CA ASN A 96 -4.78 -6.47 -14.41
C ASN A 96 -3.80 -5.52 -15.13
N ILE A 97 -2.49 -5.80 -15.10
CA ILE A 97 -1.42 -4.98 -15.68
C ILE A 97 -0.60 -5.79 -16.69
N ASP A 98 0.08 -6.85 -16.25
CA ASP A 98 0.91 -7.72 -17.10
C ASP A 98 0.05 -8.76 -17.84
N GLY A 99 -1.08 -9.12 -17.23
CA GLY A 99 -1.99 -10.11 -17.77
C GLY A 99 -1.46 -11.53 -17.67
N VAL A 100 -2.16 -12.41 -18.37
CA VAL A 100 -1.83 -13.84 -18.47
C VAL A 100 -1.93 -14.29 -19.91
N THR A 101 -1.06 -15.21 -20.30
CA THR A 101 -1.08 -15.81 -21.64
C THR A 101 -2.04 -16.99 -21.68
N ARG A 102 -2.86 -17.03 -22.74
CA ARG A 102 -3.79 -18.12 -23.08
C ARG A 102 -3.58 -18.56 -24.52
N LYS A 103 -3.91 -19.82 -24.84
CA LYS A 103 -3.92 -20.34 -26.21
C LYS A 103 -5.30 -20.13 -26.84
N ILE A 104 -5.33 -19.82 -28.13
CA ILE A 104 -6.57 -19.72 -28.91
C ILE A 104 -6.97 -21.12 -29.36
N THR A 105 -8.12 -21.59 -28.86
CA THR A 105 -8.64 -22.94 -29.15
C THR A 105 -9.50 -22.96 -30.41
N HIS A 106 -10.10 -21.81 -30.75
CA HIS A 106 -10.91 -21.61 -31.94
C HIS A 106 -10.59 -20.25 -32.57
N ASN A 107 -10.57 -20.22 -33.91
CA ASN A 107 -10.54 -19.00 -34.69
C ASN A 107 -11.52 -17.94 -34.12
N THR A 108 -11.03 -16.76 -33.76
CA THR A 108 -11.83 -15.77 -33.05
C THR A 108 -11.67 -14.37 -33.63
N TYR A 109 -12.79 -13.67 -33.79
CA TYR A 109 -12.76 -12.23 -34.05
C TYR A 109 -12.39 -11.44 -32.81
N ILE A 110 -11.98 -10.20 -33.03
CA ILE A 110 -11.74 -9.21 -31.98
C ILE A 110 -12.94 -8.26 -31.96
N TYR A 111 -13.42 -7.97 -30.75
CA TYR A 111 -14.67 -7.27 -30.49
C TYR A 111 -14.42 -5.98 -29.70
N SER A 112 -15.22 -4.95 -29.97
CA SER A 112 -15.35 -3.76 -29.12
C SER A 112 -16.64 -3.76 -28.30
N SER A 113 -17.63 -4.54 -28.73
CA SER A 113 -18.88 -4.87 -28.03
C SER A 113 -19.40 -6.24 -28.49
N SER A 114 -20.55 -6.69 -27.96
CA SER A 114 -21.19 -7.94 -28.42
C SER A 114 -21.56 -7.93 -29.90
N THR A 115 -21.76 -6.76 -30.50
CA THR A 115 -22.23 -6.61 -31.89
C THR A 115 -21.19 -5.98 -32.82
N LYS A 116 -20.12 -5.38 -32.29
CA LYS A 116 -19.12 -4.66 -33.09
C LYS A 116 -17.76 -5.35 -33.01
N ARG A 117 -17.17 -5.57 -34.18
CA ARG A 117 -15.79 -6.06 -34.35
C ARG A 117 -14.82 -4.90 -34.44
N THR A 118 -13.57 -5.14 -34.05
CA THR A 118 -12.50 -4.13 -34.05
C THR A 118 -11.16 -4.75 -34.46
N PHE A 119 -10.11 -3.95 -34.48
CA PHE A 119 -8.75 -4.37 -34.80
C PHE A 119 -7.87 -4.42 -33.54
N PHE A 120 -6.94 -5.37 -33.55
CA PHE A 120 -5.82 -5.46 -32.62
C PHE A 120 -4.57 -5.80 -33.44
N ASN A 121 -3.53 -4.98 -33.31
CA ASN A 121 -2.28 -5.09 -34.10
C ASN A 121 -2.54 -5.28 -35.61
N GLY A 122 -3.42 -4.45 -36.19
CA GLY A 122 -3.77 -4.50 -37.62
C GLY A 122 -4.68 -5.66 -38.04
N ARG A 123 -5.06 -6.56 -37.13
CA ARG A 123 -5.85 -7.77 -37.44
C ARG A 123 -7.26 -7.69 -36.86
N ARG A 124 -8.27 -8.24 -37.57
CA ARG A 124 -9.66 -8.41 -37.08
C ARG A 124 -9.94 -9.77 -36.45
N LYS A 125 -9.04 -10.72 -36.68
CA LYS A 125 -9.18 -12.13 -36.31
C LYS A 125 -7.84 -12.69 -35.85
N LEU A 126 -7.92 -13.54 -34.83
CA LEU A 126 -6.84 -14.39 -34.35
C LEU A 126 -7.15 -15.85 -34.69
N ASN A 127 -6.12 -16.61 -34.99
CA ASN A 127 -6.23 -17.98 -35.50
C ASN A 127 -6.00 -19.00 -34.39
N LYS A 128 -6.63 -20.17 -34.52
CA LYS A 128 -6.42 -21.31 -33.64
C LYS A 128 -4.93 -21.66 -33.58
N GLY A 129 -4.44 -21.94 -32.37
CA GLY A 129 -3.04 -22.28 -32.12
C GLY A 129 -2.18 -21.10 -31.67
N GLU A 130 -2.54 -19.86 -32.05
CA GLU A 130 -1.87 -18.65 -31.57
C GLU A 130 -2.05 -18.47 -30.05
N THR A 131 -1.19 -17.65 -29.45
CA THR A 131 -1.32 -17.22 -28.04
C THR A 131 -1.75 -15.76 -27.96
N ILE A 132 -2.40 -15.41 -26.85
CA ILE A 132 -2.83 -14.05 -26.60
C ILE A 132 -2.73 -13.71 -25.12
N THR A 133 -2.28 -12.50 -24.82
CA THR A 133 -2.33 -11.94 -23.47
C THR A 133 -3.74 -11.43 -23.18
N THR A 134 -4.23 -11.78 -22.01
CA THR A 134 -5.53 -11.35 -21.51
C THR A 134 -5.38 -10.70 -20.15
N TYR A 135 -6.19 -9.67 -19.90
CA TYR A 135 -6.10 -8.85 -18.70
C TYR A 135 -7.36 -8.96 -17.86
N GLY A 136 -7.16 -9.18 -16.56
CA GLY A 136 -8.20 -9.28 -15.55
C GLY A 136 -9.18 -10.44 -15.77
N SER A 137 -10.34 -10.32 -15.13
CA SER A 137 -11.47 -11.22 -15.34
C SER A 137 -12.15 -10.95 -16.69
N SER A 138 -13.02 -11.86 -17.11
CA SER A 138 -13.85 -11.63 -18.29
C SER A 138 -14.99 -10.66 -18.00
N TYR A 139 -15.42 -9.91 -19.00
CA TYR A 139 -16.65 -9.13 -18.99
C TYR A 139 -17.78 -9.94 -19.59
N LYS A 140 -18.95 -9.91 -18.96
CA LYS A 140 -20.19 -10.38 -19.59
C LYS A 140 -20.74 -9.26 -20.48
N PHE A 141 -20.85 -9.50 -21.77
CA PHE A 141 -21.46 -8.55 -22.70
C PHE A 141 -22.98 -8.74 -22.77
N LYS A 142 -23.66 -7.83 -23.49
CA LYS A 142 -25.13 -7.82 -23.63
C LYS A 142 -25.70 -9.09 -24.26
N ASP A 143 -24.92 -9.82 -25.04
CA ASP A 143 -25.28 -11.12 -25.61
C ASP A 143 -25.15 -12.28 -24.61
N GLY A 144 -24.87 -11.98 -23.34
CA GLY A 144 -24.70 -12.96 -22.27
C GLY A 144 -23.38 -13.71 -22.30
N LYS A 145 -22.52 -13.48 -23.30
CA LYS A 145 -21.25 -14.19 -23.46
C LYS A 145 -20.13 -13.47 -22.73
N SER A 146 -19.12 -14.23 -22.32
CA SER A 146 -17.95 -13.71 -21.61
C SER A 146 -16.82 -13.38 -22.57
N TYR A 147 -16.16 -12.24 -22.35
CA TYR A 147 -15.10 -11.72 -23.20
C TYR A 147 -13.90 -11.26 -22.35
N PHE A 148 -12.70 -11.69 -22.69
CA PHE A 148 -11.48 -11.20 -22.06
C PHE A 148 -10.96 -9.98 -22.80
N ARG A 149 -10.46 -9.00 -22.03
CA ARG A 149 -9.76 -7.86 -22.61
C ARG A 149 -8.37 -8.28 -23.05
N ILE A 150 -7.96 -7.87 -24.25
CA ILE A 150 -6.65 -8.20 -24.83
C ILE A 150 -5.80 -6.97 -25.14
N GLY A 151 -6.35 -5.76 -25.02
CA GLY A 151 -5.64 -4.52 -25.34
C GLY A 151 -6.39 -3.24 -24.97
N GLY A 152 -5.85 -2.11 -25.41
CA GLY A 152 -6.28 -0.76 -25.05
C GLY A 152 -5.47 0.34 -25.75
N PRO A 153 -5.92 1.61 -25.66
CA PRO A 153 -7.10 2.10 -24.93
C PRO A 153 -8.44 1.84 -25.63
N SER A 154 -8.40 1.49 -26.92
CA SER A 154 -9.59 1.02 -27.65
C SER A 154 -10.13 -0.27 -27.02
N LYS A 155 -11.46 -0.39 -26.96
CA LYS A 155 -12.16 -1.59 -26.50
C LYS A 155 -11.78 -2.78 -27.39
N GLN A 156 -10.93 -3.67 -26.91
CA GLN A 156 -10.43 -4.84 -27.64
C GLN A 156 -10.59 -6.10 -26.80
N TYR A 157 -11.43 -7.00 -27.27
CA TYR A 157 -11.81 -8.21 -26.54
C TYR A 157 -11.92 -9.43 -27.44
N VAL A 158 -11.77 -10.61 -26.85
CA VAL A 158 -12.01 -11.91 -27.50
C VAL A 158 -12.92 -12.76 -26.64
N LYS A 159 -13.71 -13.64 -27.26
CA LYS A 159 -14.63 -14.54 -26.55
C LYS A 159 -13.85 -15.50 -25.66
N ALA A 160 -14.25 -15.61 -24.40
CA ALA A 160 -13.62 -16.50 -23.42
C ALA A 160 -13.69 -17.97 -23.85
N ALA A 161 -14.81 -18.41 -24.42
CA ALA A 161 -14.99 -19.77 -24.91
C ALA A 161 -14.01 -20.18 -26.04
N ASN A 162 -13.37 -19.20 -26.70
CA ASN A 162 -12.40 -19.45 -27.77
C ASN A 162 -10.96 -19.52 -27.24
N LEU A 163 -10.76 -19.41 -25.92
CA LEU A 163 -9.46 -19.43 -25.27
C LEU A 163 -9.34 -20.62 -24.32
N SER A 164 -8.12 -21.09 -24.14
CA SER A 164 -7.79 -22.08 -23.12
C SER A 164 -7.77 -21.46 -21.72
N SER A 165 -7.62 -22.33 -20.73
CA SER A 165 -7.11 -21.94 -19.40
C SER A 165 -5.76 -21.21 -19.51
N VAL A 166 -5.38 -20.54 -18.42
CA VAL A 166 -4.09 -19.84 -18.34
C VAL A 166 -2.95 -20.84 -18.52
N ILE A 167 -2.03 -20.55 -19.44
CA ILE A 167 -0.85 -21.38 -19.70
C ILE A 167 0.44 -20.76 -19.17
N LYS A 168 0.44 -19.44 -18.92
CA LYS A 168 1.61 -18.71 -18.41
C LYS A 168 1.19 -17.40 -17.74
N SER A 169 1.79 -17.10 -16.58
CA SER A 169 1.78 -15.76 -15.99
C SER A 169 2.80 -14.88 -16.72
N ASN A 170 2.43 -13.64 -17.04
CA ASN A 170 3.33 -12.69 -17.72
C ASN A 170 4.16 -11.87 -16.73
N THR A 171 3.90 -12.02 -15.45
CA THR A 171 4.62 -11.35 -14.37
C THR A 171 5.93 -12.08 -14.08
N ALA A 172 7.01 -11.31 -13.90
CA ALA A 172 8.33 -11.88 -13.64
C ALA A 172 8.34 -12.71 -12.34
N SER A 173 9.04 -13.84 -12.36
CA SER A 173 9.09 -14.80 -11.24
C SER A 173 9.87 -14.34 -10.02
N GLY A 174 10.38 -13.10 -9.98
CA GLY A 174 10.96 -12.50 -8.79
C GLY A 174 9.87 -12.10 -7.80
N SER A 175 9.23 -13.08 -7.16
CA SER A 175 8.31 -12.83 -6.06
C SER A 175 9.03 -13.13 -4.78
N THR A 176 9.28 -12.11 -3.96
CA THR A 176 9.71 -12.36 -2.59
C THR A 176 8.49 -12.85 -1.84
N ASP A 177 8.57 -14.08 -1.31
CA ASP A 177 7.65 -14.52 -0.27
C ASP A 177 7.88 -13.60 0.90
N VAL A 178 7.03 -12.60 1.04
CA VAL A 178 7.08 -11.71 2.18
C VAL A 178 6.46 -12.50 3.32
N ASN A 179 7.27 -13.35 3.96
CA ASN A 179 7.00 -13.80 5.31
C ASN A 179 7.12 -12.54 6.19
N ARG A 180 6.07 -11.72 6.17
CA ARG A 180 6.02 -10.50 6.96
C ARG A 180 5.84 -10.94 8.40
N HIS A 181 6.96 -11.18 9.06
CA HIS A 181 7.05 -11.03 10.51
C HIS A 181 6.88 -9.55 10.82
N TYR A 182 5.64 -9.10 10.70
CA TYR A 182 5.23 -7.84 11.24
C TYR A 182 5.53 -7.86 12.72
N ALA A 183 6.39 -6.95 13.14
CA ALA A 183 6.67 -6.82 14.53
C ALA A 183 5.39 -6.34 15.23
N LYS A 184 5.11 -6.87 16.41
CA LYS A 184 4.04 -6.35 17.28
C LYS A 184 4.34 -4.90 17.71
N GLU A 185 5.62 -4.55 17.71
CA GLU A 185 6.13 -3.21 17.96
C GLU A 185 7.47 -2.99 17.24
N THR A 186 7.81 -1.74 16.96
CA THR A 186 9.11 -1.36 16.41
C THR A 186 9.55 -0.03 16.99
N ILE A 187 10.82 0.32 16.81
CA ILE A 187 11.31 1.65 17.10
C ILE A 187 11.22 2.46 15.81
N VAL A 188 10.64 3.65 15.88
CA VAL A 188 10.73 4.66 14.84
C VAL A 188 11.70 5.74 15.27
N THR A 189 12.58 6.15 14.38
CA THR A 189 13.50 7.27 14.61
C THR A 189 13.02 8.45 13.79
N VAL A 190 12.84 9.61 14.43
CA VAL A 190 12.47 10.85 13.74
C VAL A 190 13.58 11.23 12.78
N HIS A 191 13.24 11.35 11.51
CA HIS A 191 14.10 11.92 10.49
C HIS A 191 13.43 13.18 9.96
N VAL A 192 14.11 14.31 10.04
CA VAL A 192 13.60 15.54 9.43
C VAL A 192 14.44 15.83 8.19
N ARG A 193 13.91 15.45 7.01
CA ARG A 193 14.61 15.55 5.70
C ARG A 193 14.74 16.98 5.16
N SER A 194 14.12 17.97 5.80
CA SER A 194 14.17 19.37 5.35
C SER A 194 15.14 20.18 6.19
N THR A 195 15.98 21.00 5.54
CA THR A 195 16.86 21.98 6.22
C THR A 195 16.10 23.02 7.05
N TYR A 196 14.82 23.26 6.75
CA TYR A 196 13.98 24.26 7.43
C TYR A 196 13.10 23.69 8.54
N LYS A 197 12.78 22.38 8.49
CA LYS A 197 12.06 21.71 9.58
C LYS A 197 13.10 21.00 10.44
N LYS A 198 13.22 21.40 11.71
CA LYS A 198 14.12 20.73 12.68
C LYS A 198 13.39 19.78 13.62
N THR A 199 12.06 19.75 13.53
CA THR A 199 11.21 19.00 14.46
C THR A 199 10.02 18.34 13.75
N ALA A 200 9.63 17.16 14.24
CA ALA A 200 8.46 16.44 13.81
C ALA A 200 7.28 16.71 14.77
N PRO A 201 6.07 16.99 14.27
CA PRO A 201 4.88 17.13 15.10
C PRO A 201 4.36 15.78 15.61
N ILE A 202 3.93 15.76 16.86
CA ILE A 202 3.16 14.69 17.48
C ILE A 202 1.70 15.10 17.49
N PHE A 203 0.83 14.20 17.07
CA PHE A 203 -0.60 14.45 16.92
C PHE A 203 -1.43 13.66 17.92
N THR A 204 -2.57 14.22 18.31
CA THR A 204 -3.68 13.47 18.90
C THR A 204 -4.94 13.76 18.09
N PHE A 205 -6.04 13.07 18.41
CA PHE A 205 -7.31 13.23 17.73
C PHE A 205 -8.41 13.57 18.74
N ASP A 206 -8.98 14.77 18.62
CA ASP A 206 -10.12 15.18 19.44
C ASP A 206 -11.43 14.84 18.72
N GLU A 207 -12.16 13.87 19.27
CA GLU A 207 -13.43 13.41 18.69
C GLU A 207 -14.54 14.47 18.71
N ASN A 208 -14.42 15.50 19.56
CA ASN A 208 -15.42 16.56 19.75
C ASN A 208 -15.36 17.69 18.70
N THR A 209 -14.41 17.64 17.76
CA THR A 209 -14.21 18.69 16.75
C THR A 209 -14.64 18.24 15.34
N THR A 210 -14.82 19.18 14.42
CA THR A 210 -15.19 18.89 13.02
C THR A 210 -14.07 18.14 12.29
N ALA A 211 -14.41 17.36 11.26
CA ALA A 211 -13.51 16.40 10.60
C ALA A 211 -12.14 16.97 10.17
N GLU A 212 -12.06 18.24 9.79
CA GLU A 212 -10.82 18.90 9.35
C GLU A 212 -9.92 19.35 10.51
N ASN A 213 -10.48 19.52 11.71
CA ASN A 213 -9.77 20.00 12.91
C ASN A 213 -9.48 18.93 13.96
N LYS A 214 -9.92 17.69 13.75
CA LYS A 214 -9.71 16.59 14.70
C LYS A 214 -8.23 16.32 14.99
N ALA A 215 -7.34 16.48 14.01
CA ALA A 215 -5.91 16.32 14.24
C ALA A 215 -5.31 17.55 14.95
N VAL A 216 -4.85 17.35 16.19
CA VAL A 216 -4.28 18.40 17.04
C VAL A 216 -2.81 18.11 17.28
N ILE A 217 -1.94 19.12 17.07
CA ILE A 217 -0.51 19.00 17.38
C ILE A 217 -0.35 19.16 18.89
N VAL A 218 0.12 18.11 19.55
CA VAL A 218 0.36 18.09 21.00
C VAL A 218 1.72 18.70 21.34
N LYS A 219 2.74 18.34 20.57
CA LYS A 219 4.11 18.87 20.71
C LYS A 219 4.93 18.65 19.45
N ARG A 220 6.13 19.21 19.42
CA ARG A 220 7.13 18.97 18.38
C ARG A 220 8.38 18.35 19.00
N VAL A 221 9.00 17.41 18.29
CA VAL A 221 10.16 16.65 18.78
C VAL A 221 11.34 16.75 17.82
N PRO A 222 12.59 16.82 18.30
CA PRO A 222 13.76 17.03 17.45
C PRO A 222 14.11 15.79 16.60
N ASN A 223 14.91 16.03 15.56
CA ASN A 223 15.52 14.98 14.74
C ASN A 223 16.29 13.97 15.62
N GLY A 224 16.22 12.69 15.26
CA GLY A 224 16.85 11.59 16.01
C GLY A 224 16.07 11.10 17.23
N THR A 225 14.94 11.73 17.60
CA THR A 225 14.07 11.23 18.69
C THR A 225 13.55 9.84 18.34
N LYS A 226 13.56 8.91 19.30
CA LYS A 226 13.08 7.54 19.10
C LYS A 226 11.78 7.29 19.86
N PHE A 227 10.87 6.55 19.24
CA PHE A 227 9.63 6.08 19.86
C PHE A 227 9.44 4.60 19.63
N THR A 228 8.96 3.88 20.64
CA THR A 228 8.34 2.57 20.43
C THR A 228 6.93 2.79 19.91
N VAL A 229 6.61 2.16 18.79
CA VAL A 229 5.32 2.22 18.12
C VAL A 229 4.80 0.80 17.93
N ASP A 230 3.49 0.62 18.06
CA ASP A 230 2.84 -0.71 18.05
C ASP A 230 1.80 -0.87 16.94
N ARG A 231 1.48 0.23 16.24
CA ARG A 231 0.50 0.23 15.16
C ARG A 231 0.84 1.29 14.12
N LEU A 232 0.68 0.92 12.85
CA LEU A 232 0.73 1.84 11.72
C LEU A 232 -0.69 1.98 11.15
N GLU A 233 -1.23 3.20 11.16
CA GLU A 233 -2.60 3.50 10.73
C GLU A 233 -2.64 4.27 9.40
N TYR A 234 -3.66 3.95 8.60
CA TYR A 234 -3.99 4.60 7.34
C TYR A 234 -5.45 5.05 7.31
N GLY A 235 -5.80 5.83 6.29
CA GLY A 235 -7.18 6.26 6.03
C GLY A 235 -7.45 7.64 6.61
N LYS A 236 -8.70 7.92 6.97
CA LYS A 236 -9.17 9.27 7.27
C LYS A 236 -8.31 10.01 8.30
N ARG A 237 -7.86 9.32 9.35
CA ARG A 237 -7.01 9.91 10.40
C ARG A 237 -5.65 10.35 9.88
N ALA A 238 -5.05 9.55 9.01
CA ALA A 238 -3.80 9.91 8.36
C ALA A 238 -4.01 11.05 7.35
N ASP A 239 -5.15 11.08 6.64
CA ASP A 239 -5.51 12.17 5.74
C ASP A 239 -5.71 13.50 6.50
N MET A 240 -6.34 13.46 7.69
CA MET A 240 -6.47 14.63 8.58
C MET A 240 -5.10 15.17 9.00
N VAL A 241 -4.17 14.28 9.38
CA VAL A 241 -2.80 14.66 9.73
C VAL A 241 -2.08 15.28 8.52
N ALA A 242 -2.17 14.64 7.35
CA ALA A 242 -1.60 15.15 6.10
C ALA A 242 -2.12 16.55 5.77
N ALA A 243 -3.44 16.77 5.88
CA ALA A 243 -4.07 18.06 5.68
C ALA A 243 -3.58 19.11 6.69
N LYS A 244 -3.47 18.74 7.98
CA LYS A 244 -3.03 19.64 9.06
C LYS A 244 -1.64 20.23 8.83
N ILE A 245 -0.74 19.47 8.20
CA ILE A 245 0.63 19.91 7.90
C ILE A 245 0.86 20.24 6.43
N ALA A 246 -0.19 20.27 5.62
CA ALA A 246 -0.16 20.44 4.17
C ALA A 246 0.89 19.52 3.49
N SER A 247 0.99 18.27 3.96
CA SER A 247 1.97 17.29 3.45
C SER A 247 1.25 16.08 2.87
N PHE A 248 0.97 16.18 1.57
CA PHE A 248 0.30 15.14 0.78
C PHE A 248 1.28 14.23 0.01
N ASN A 249 2.58 14.34 0.33
CA ASN A 249 3.63 13.59 -0.33
C ASN A 249 3.91 12.28 0.43
N GLY A 250 4.27 11.23 -0.31
CA GLY A 250 4.60 9.91 0.25
C GLY A 250 3.37 9.13 0.71
N ASN A 251 3.61 8.07 1.50
CA ASN A 251 2.53 7.30 2.08
C ASN A 251 1.88 8.07 3.23
N GLN A 252 0.60 8.43 3.10
CA GLN A 252 -0.16 9.11 4.15
C GLN A 252 -0.53 8.12 5.25
N ALA A 253 0.38 7.94 6.22
CA ALA A 253 0.22 7.02 7.33
C ALA A 253 0.64 7.67 8.65
N ILE A 254 0.16 7.14 9.76
CA ILE A 254 0.52 7.60 11.10
C ILE A 254 0.91 6.41 11.98
N TYR A 255 2.03 6.51 12.68
CA TYR A 255 2.43 5.53 13.68
C TYR A 255 1.83 5.91 15.04
N HIS A 256 1.14 4.97 15.68
CA HIS A 256 0.68 5.11 17.05
C HIS A 256 1.86 4.90 18.01
N ILE A 257 2.07 5.86 18.91
CA ILE A 257 3.14 5.81 19.91
C ILE A 257 2.64 4.95 21.07
N LYS A 258 3.30 3.80 21.26
CA LYS A 258 2.88 2.78 22.22
C LYS A 258 2.71 3.37 23.61
N GLY A 259 1.59 3.03 24.26
CA GLY A 259 1.26 3.50 25.61
C GLY A 259 0.74 4.95 25.68
N THR A 260 0.40 5.56 24.54
CA THR A 260 -0.15 6.92 24.49
C THR A 260 -1.32 7.01 23.51
N ASN A 261 -2.14 8.06 23.59
CA ASN A 261 -3.12 8.40 22.54
C ASN A 261 -2.52 9.41 21.56
N ASN A 262 -1.29 9.15 21.10
CA ASN A 262 -0.57 10.05 20.22
C ASN A 262 -0.02 9.32 18.99
N TRP A 263 0.14 10.09 17.92
CA TRP A 263 0.58 9.61 16.62
C TRP A 263 1.69 10.48 16.06
N ILE A 264 2.54 9.89 15.23
CA ILE A 264 3.54 10.61 14.44
C ILE A 264 3.39 10.24 12.97
N TYR A 265 3.55 11.22 12.08
CA TYR A 265 3.33 11.04 10.66
C TYR A 265 4.49 10.26 10.03
N SER A 266 4.18 9.32 9.13
CA SER A 266 5.17 8.39 8.58
C SER A 266 6.24 9.04 7.70
N ILE A 267 6.01 10.26 7.21
CA ILE A 267 7.02 10.99 6.44
C ILE A 267 8.15 11.56 7.32
N ASP A 268 7.91 11.64 8.63
CA ASP A 268 8.83 12.27 9.59
C ASP A 268 9.65 11.22 10.37
N VAL A 269 9.48 9.93 10.07
CA VAL A 269 10.12 8.84 10.83
C VAL A 269 10.55 7.65 9.97
N ASP A 270 11.65 7.02 10.33
CA ASP A 270 12.09 5.74 9.77
C ASP A 270 11.86 4.62 10.80
N PRO A 271 11.05 3.58 10.48
CA PRO A 271 10.88 2.41 11.33
C PRO A 271 12.06 1.43 11.20
N GLU A 272 12.49 0.83 12.31
CA GLU A 272 13.50 -0.25 12.32
C GLU A 272 12.94 -1.57 11.73
N LYS A 273 11.64 -1.83 11.91
CA LYS A 273 10.93 -3.02 11.41
C LYS A 273 9.55 -2.66 10.91
N GLN A 274 9.00 -3.44 9.99
CA GLN A 274 7.62 -3.25 9.53
C GLN A 274 6.63 -3.67 10.64
N LEU A 275 5.63 -2.82 10.89
CA LEU A 275 4.54 -3.09 11.84
C LEU A 275 3.30 -3.65 11.17
N LEU A 276 2.49 -4.35 11.97
CA LEU A 276 1.13 -4.69 11.61
C LEU A 276 0.34 -3.41 11.30
N GLU A 277 -0.22 -3.39 10.10
CA GLU A 277 -0.91 -2.23 9.54
C GLU A 277 -2.41 -2.30 9.82
N GLN A 278 -3.02 -1.16 10.11
CA GLN A 278 -4.46 -1.03 10.33
C GLN A 278 -5.06 0.08 9.48
N TYR A 279 -6.13 -0.23 8.76
CA TYR A 279 -6.86 0.75 7.98
C TYR A 279 -8.05 1.29 8.78
N TYR A 280 -8.06 2.60 9.04
CA TYR A 280 -9.10 3.28 9.81
C TYR A 280 -9.93 4.21 8.91
N ASN A 281 -11.19 3.81 8.70
CA ASN A 281 -12.15 4.50 7.84
C ASN A 281 -13.27 5.22 8.59
N LYS A 282 -13.30 5.15 9.93
CA LYS A 282 -14.29 5.85 10.73
C LYS A 282 -14.01 7.34 10.72
#